data_AF-A0A5N8YUM0-F1
#
_entry.id   AF-A0A5N8YUM0-F1
#
_cell.length_a   1.000
_cell.length_b   1.000
_cell.length_c   1.000
_cell.angle_alpha   90.00
_cell.angle_beta   90.00
_cell.angle_gamma   90.00
#
_symmetry.space_group_name_H-M   'P 1'
#
loop_
_entity.id
_entity.type
_entity.pdbx_description
1 polymer ?
#
loop_
_entity_poly.entity_id
_entity_poly.type
_entity_poly.pdbx_seq_one_letter_code
_entity_poly.pdbx_strand_id
1 'polypeptide(L)'
;MQQLVFEIGHADHPRGHALVYYRDGLDNQKLYATYIVVFPIRVNLSKYVPPFLAGSLGTTDISEISSVPMPPVPEECETYERLIQLAQSRGDDLIYGGIQSAGDIPAAMNSVNEIAQRYTAMWKQFDDSQQLILPEAVEEGVAVNEVMYSLLSEHDKLNELSQLIVRLRFASEGHDTQLQRETQDEIHTLVNYLPARYDMERFVPLALDTSETTTKLTQLYMERMYGLSNGDTDRVRRIDLEIKAIEGSV
;
A
#
# COMPACT_ATOMS: atom_id res chain seq x y z
N MET A 1 -19.75 23.23 13.05
CA MET A 1 -20.20 21.86 12.71
C MET A 1 -19.93 20.97 13.91
N GLN A 2 -20.89 20.12 14.30
CA GLN A 2 -20.72 19.21 15.44
C GLN A 2 -19.88 17.99 15.04
N GLN A 3 -18.97 17.60 15.92
CA GLN A 3 -18.07 16.44 15.78
C GLN A 3 -18.84 15.14 16.07
N LEU A 4 -18.43 14.02 15.46
CA LEU A 4 -19.01 12.71 15.77
C LEU A 4 -18.71 12.33 17.23
N VAL A 5 -19.69 11.74 17.91
CA VAL A 5 -19.58 11.36 19.33
C VAL A 5 -19.19 9.88 19.40
N PHE A 6 -17.90 9.61 19.58
CA PHE A 6 -17.38 8.26 19.77
C PHE A 6 -17.54 7.83 21.23
N GLU A 7 -18.16 6.69 21.45
CA GLU A 7 -18.23 6.02 22.75
C GLU A 7 -17.24 4.86 22.83
N ILE A 8 -16.95 4.21 21.70
CA ILE A 8 -15.88 3.24 21.52
C ILE A 8 -15.11 3.65 20.26
N GLY A 9 -13.78 3.65 20.34
CA GLY A 9 -12.93 4.14 19.26
C GLY A 9 -12.46 5.57 19.46
N HIS A 10 -11.86 6.16 18.43
CA HIS A 10 -11.39 7.53 18.46
C HIS A 10 -11.44 8.16 17.07
N ALA A 11 -11.79 9.44 17.00
CA ALA A 11 -11.87 10.17 15.72
C ALA A 11 -10.52 10.25 14.98
N ASP A 12 -9.40 10.21 15.72
CA ASP A 12 -8.04 10.25 15.15
C ASP A 12 -7.54 8.88 14.69
N HIS A 13 -8.16 7.79 15.16
CA HIS A 13 -7.80 6.41 14.80
C HIS A 13 -9.07 5.62 14.45
N PRO A 14 -9.84 6.08 13.45
CA PRO A 14 -11.07 5.41 13.03
C PRO A 14 -10.74 4.04 12.45
N ARG A 15 -11.52 3.03 12.79
CA ARG A 15 -11.21 1.64 12.44
C ARG A 15 -11.61 1.25 11.02
N GLY A 16 -12.40 2.09 10.34
CA GLY A 16 -12.94 1.83 9.00
C GLY A 16 -14.32 1.19 9.02
N HIS A 17 -14.79 0.75 10.18
CA HIS A 17 -16.13 0.23 10.38
C HIS A 17 -16.70 0.66 11.73
N ALA A 18 -17.98 1.04 11.75
CA ALA A 18 -18.62 1.61 12.93
C ALA A 18 -20.09 1.19 13.06
N LEU A 19 -20.50 0.93 14.29
CA LEU A 19 -21.91 0.90 14.69
C LEU A 19 -22.35 2.32 15.04
N VAL A 20 -23.43 2.78 14.41
CA VAL A 20 -24.07 4.05 14.76
C VAL A 20 -25.41 3.74 15.39
N TYR A 21 -25.66 4.28 16.57
CA TYR A 21 -26.92 4.08 17.26
C TYR A 21 -27.61 5.40 17.61
N TYR A 22 -28.92 5.36 17.65
CA TYR A 22 -29.82 6.48 17.94
C TYR A 22 -30.76 6.08 19.08
N ARG A 23 -31.21 7.06 19.85
CA ARG A 23 -32.26 6.89 20.86
C ARG A 23 -33.58 7.42 20.32
N ASP A 24 -34.68 6.74 20.61
CA ASP A 24 -36.00 7.26 20.26
C ASP A 24 -36.32 8.54 21.07
N GLY A 25 -36.92 9.53 20.41
CA GLY A 25 -37.27 10.80 21.04
C GLY A 25 -38.42 10.72 22.05
N LEU A 26 -39.23 9.65 22.02
CA LEU A 26 -40.37 9.43 22.91
C LEU A 26 -40.09 8.34 23.93
N ASP A 27 -39.29 7.33 23.57
CA ASP A 27 -38.90 6.22 24.44
C ASP A 27 -37.38 6.01 24.45
N ASN A 28 -36.70 6.60 25.44
CA ASN A 28 -35.24 6.56 25.53
C ASN A 28 -34.63 5.16 25.73
N GLN A 29 -35.45 4.13 25.96
CA GLN A 29 -35.04 2.72 26.01
C GLN A 29 -35.00 2.07 24.62
N LYS A 30 -35.71 2.63 23.64
CA LYS A 30 -35.66 2.16 22.26
C LYS A 30 -34.46 2.71 21.53
N LEU A 31 -33.75 1.80 20.89
CA LEU A 31 -32.53 2.08 20.15
C LEU A 31 -32.70 1.67 18.70
N TYR A 32 -32.20 2.52 17.81
CA TYR A 32 -32.09 2.21 16.40
C TYR A 32 -30.63 2.21 16.01
N ALA A 33 -30.19 1.22 15.21
CA ALA A 33 -28.79 1.12 14.82
C ALA A 33 -28.63 0.88 13.32
N THR A 34 -27.50 1.36 12.81
CA THR A 34 -26.99 1.05 11.47
C THR A 34 -25.50 0.75 11.57
N TYR A 35 -24.96 0.14 10.53
CA TYR A 35 -23.56 -0.20 10.42
C TYR A 35 -22.92 0.50 9.22
N ILE A 36 -21.81 1.16 9.44
CA ILE A 36 -21.04 1.84 8.39
C ILE A 36 -19.78 1.03 8.12
N VAL A 37 -19.53 0.76 6.84
CA VAL A 37 -18.25 0.22 6.36
C VAL A 37 -17.66 1.18 5.34
N VAL A 38 -16.43 1.61 5.60
CA VAL A 38 -15.59 2.32 4.62
C VAL A 38 -14.82 1.27 3.84
N PHE A 39 -14.89 1.32 2.51
CA PHE A 39 -14.17 0.37 1.67
C PHE A 39 -12.71 0.79 1.55
N PRO A 40 -11.75 -0.05 1.98
CA PRO A 40 -10.32 0.29 1.90
C PRO A 40 -9.76 0.17 0.47
N ILE A 41 -10.54 -0.39 -0.46
CA ILE A 41 -10.17 -0.55 -1.87
C ILE A 41 -11.27 0.12 -2.69
N ARG A 42 -10.89 0.81 -3.78
CA ARG A 42 -11.86 1.42 -4.69
C ARG A 42 -12.77 0.35 -5.30
N VAL A 43 -14.04 0.36 -4.91
CA VAL A 43 -15.04 -0.55 -5.46
C VAL A 43 -15.81 0.17 -6.56
N ASN A 44 -15.67 -0.32 -7.79
CA ASN A 44 -16.57 0.07 -8.86
C ASN A 44 -17.78 -0.87 -8.87
N LEU A 45 -18.86 -0.48 -8.18
CA LEU A 45 -20.05 -1.31 -8.05
C LEU A 45 -20.78 -1.51 -9.39
N SER A 46 -20.56 -0.67 -10.40
CA SER A 46 -21.15 -0.87 -11.74
C SER A 46 -20.72 -2.19 -12.40
N LYS A 47 -19.56 -2.75 -12.02
CA LYS A 47 -19.10 -4.06 -12.49
C LYS A 47 -19.92 -5.22 -11.94
N TYR A 48 -20.67 -4.99 -10.86
CA TYR A 48 -21.39 -6.02 -10.10
C TYR A 48 -22.91 -5.83 -10.13
N VAL A 49 -23.41 -4.75 -10.75
CA VAL A 49 -24.84 -4.53 -10.96
C VAL A 49 -25.33 -5.36 -12.15
N PRO A 50 -26.31 -6.26 -11.96
CA PRO A 50 -26.91 -6.99 -13.08
C PRO A 50 -27.51 -6.02 -14.11
N PRO A 51 -27.36 -6.27 -15.43
CA PRO A 51 -27.81 -5.34 -16.48
C PRO A 51 -29.28 -4.92 -16.39
N PHE A 52 -30.15 -5.77 -15.86
CA PHE A 52 -31.57 -5.49 -15.71
C PHE A 52 -31.90 -4.52 -14.56
N LEU A 53 -30.97 -4.27 -13.63
CA LEU A 53 -31.13 -3.30 -12.53
C LEU A 53 -30.49 -1.93 -12.81
N ALA A 54 -29.62 -1.83 -13.82
CA ALA A 54 -28.87 -0.62 -14.13
C ALA A 54 -29.76 0.61 -14.40
N GLY A 55 -30.93 0.41 -15.02
CA GLY A 55 -31.88 1.50 -15.31
C GLY A 55 -32.67 2.01 -14.09
N SER A 56 -32.70 1.26 -12.99
CA SER A 56 -33.51 1.59 -11.79
C SER A 56 -32.72 2.32 -10.70
N LEU A 57 -31.39 2.32 -10.79
CA LEU A 57 -30.49 2.80 -9.74
C LEU A 57 -30.22 4.31 -9.77
N GLY A 58 -30.81 5.04 -10.73
CA GLY A 58 -30.70 6.49 -10.81
C GLY A 58 -29.27 6.99 -11.08
N THR A 59 -29.15 8.29 -11.32
CA THR A 59 -27.92 9.01 -11.72
C THR A 59 -26.84 9.12 -10.64
N THR A 60 -26.86 8.24 -9.63
CA THR A 60 -25.83 8.24 -8.59
C THR A 60 -24.59 7.58 -9.18
N ASP A 61 -23.43 8.24 -9.16
CA ASP A 61 -22.14 7.66 -9.56
C ASP A 61 -21.77 6.52 -8.61
N ILE A 62 -22.35 5.34 -8.86
CA ILE A 62 -22.09 4.06 -8.18
C ILE A 62 -20.67 3.56 -8.51
N SER A 63 -19.97 4.25 -9.42
CA SER A 63 -18.58 4.06 -9.80
C SER A 63 -17.59 4.37 -8.67
N GLU A 64 -17.93 5.22 -7.70
CA GLU A 64 -16.99 5.73 -6.67
C GLU A 64 -17.53 5.71 -5.23
N ILE A 65 -18.26 4.65 -4.86
CA ILE A 65 -18.77 4.51 -3.49
C ILE A 65 -17.61 4.17 -2.55
N SER A 66 -17.32 5.09 -1.61
CA SER A 66 -16.27 4.93 -0.59
C SER A 66 -16.78 4.31 0.71
N SER A 67 -18.10 4.33 0.94
CA SER A 67 -18.73 3.76 2.12
C SER A 67 -20.21 3.51 1.89
N VAL A 68 -20.79 2.52 2.55
CA VAL A 68 -22.24 2.29 2.53
C VAL A 68 -22.74 2.06 3.95
N PRO A 69 -23.70 2.87 4.45
CA PRO A 69 -24.44 2.54 5.66
C PRO A 69 -25.45 1.43 5.37
N MET A 70 -25.49 0.42 6.24
CA MET A 70 -26.35 -0.74 6.11
C MET A 70 -26.95 -1.10 7.48
N PRO A 71 -28.28 -1.09 7.64
CA PRO A 71 -29.29 -0.57 6.71
C PRO A 71 -29.23 0.97 6.55
N PRO A 72 -29.70 1.54 5.42
CA PRO A 72 -29.66 3.00 5.18
C PRO A 72 -30.59 3.81 6.09
N VAL A 73 -31.60 3.14 6.66
CA VAL A 73 -32.44 3.64 7.75
C VAL A 73 -32.07 2.79 8.97
N PRO A 74 -31.73 3.37 10.12
CA PRO A 74 -31.42 2.59 11.32
C PRO A 74 -32.60 1.70 11.72
N GLU A 75 -32.31 0.44 12.03
CA GLU A 75 -33.31 -0.53 12.46
C GLU A 75 -33.36 -0.67 13.97
N GLU A 76 -34.53 -1.01 14.51
CA GLU A 76 -34.67 -1.26 15.94
C GLU A 76 -33.74 -2.39 16.36
N CYS A 77 -32.96 -2.15 17.41
CA CYS A 77 -31.98 -3.10 17.92
C CYS A 77 -32.26 -3.41 19.39
N GLU A 78 -31.47 -4.33 19.96
CA GLU A 78 -31.59 -4.74 21.35
C GLU A 78 -31.12 -3.62 22.31
N THR A 79 -30.57 -3.98 23.47
CA THR A 79 -30.17 -3.00 24.47
C THR A 79 -28.82 -2.35 24.17
N TYR A 80 -28.57 -1.22 24.83
CA TYR A 80 -27.32 -0.50 24.74
C TYR A 80 -26.11 -1.37 25.14
N GLU A 81 -26.26 -2.19 26.17
CA GLU A 81 -25.22 -3.11 26.63
C GLU A 81 -24.85 -4.12 25.55
N ARG A 82 -25.83 -4.59 24.76
CA ARG A 82 -25.56 -5.49 23.64
C ARG A 82 -24.75 -4.78 22.54
N LEU A 83 -25.07 -3.53 22.24
CA LEU A 83 -24.33 -2.74 21.25
C LEU A 83 -22.87 -2.56 21.67
N ILE A 84 -22.61 -2.25 22.94
CA ILE A 84 -21.24 -2.18 23.49
C ILE A 84 -20.52 -3.52 23.32
N GLN A 85 -21.15 -4.62 23.73
CA GLN A 85 -20.54 -5.94 23.62
C GLN A 85 -20.23 -6.29 22.15
N LEU A 86 -21.15 -5.98 21.25
CA LEU A 86 -20.99 -6.24 19.81
C LEU A 86 -19.80 -5.46 19.26
N ALA A 87 -19.77 -4.14 19.49
CA ALA A 87 -18.68 -3.27 19.07
C ALA A 87 -17.31 -3.73 19.61
N GLN A 88 -17.24 -4.07 20.90
CA GLN A 88 -15.99 -4.57 21.51
C GLN A 88 -15.55 -5.91 20.90
N SER A 89 -16.48 -6.86 20.73
CA SER A 89 -16.16 -8.20 20.22
C SER A 89 -15.66 -8.20 18.78
N ARG A 90 -16.15 -7.27 17.97
CA ARG A 90 -15.78 -7.13 16.56
C ARG A 90 -14.61 -6.18 16.34
N GLY A 91 -14.29 -5.39 17.36
CA GLY A 91 -13.35 -4.28 17.20
C GLY A 91 -13.96 -3.18 16.35
N ASP A 92 -15.25 -2.88 16.47
CA ASP A 92 -15.90 -1.76 15.77
C ASP A 92 -15.80 -0.48 16.59
N ASP A 93 -15.84 0.67 15.90
CA ASP A 93 -16.14 1.94 16.57
C ASP A 93 -17.63 2.00 16.92
N LEU A 94 -17.99 2.68 18.02
CA LEU A 94 -19.37 2.93 18.42
C LEU A 94 -19.62 4.42 18.46
N ILE A 95 -20.59 4.88 17.69
CA ILE A 95 -20.90 6.30 17.51
C ILE A 95 -22.35 6.56 17.94
N TYR A 96 -22.54 7.56 18.79
CA TYR A 96 -23.86 8.07 19.13
C TYR A 96 -24.35 9.03 18.04
N GLY A 97 -25.39 8.62 17.31
CA GLY A 97 -26.01 9.39 16.22
C GLY A 97 -27.02 10.44 16.69
N GLY A 98 -27.39 10.42 17.97
CA GLY A 98 -28.31 11.38 18.57
C GLY A 98 -29.71 10.81 18.81
N ILE A 99 -30.69 11.72 18.83
CA ILE A 99 -32.09 11.39 19.07
C ILE A 99 -32.82 11.38 17.74
N GLN A 100 -33.61 10.34 17.48
CA GLN A 100 -34.36 10.17 16.25
C GLN A 100 -35.82 9.81 16.53
N SER A 101 -36.72 10.21 15.63
CA SER A 101 -38.12 9.78 15.66
C SER A 101 -38.34 8.67 14.65
N ALA A 102 -38.90 7.54 15.08
CA ALA A 102 -39.16 6.37 14.22
C ALA A 102 -40.04 6.68 12.98
N GLY A 103 -40.83 7.76 13.03
CA GLY A 103 -41.73 8.15 11.94
C GLY A 103 -41.08 8.97 10.82
N ASP A 104 -39.88 9.52 11.03
CA ASP A 104 -39.22 10.42 10.09
C ASP A 104 -38.08 9.71 9.33
N ILE A 105 -38.47 8.85 8.39
CA ILE A 105 -37.55 8.08 7.54
C ILE A 105 -36.62 9.00 6.72
N PRO A 106 -37.10 10.11 6.09
CA PRO A 106 -36.20 11.02 5.38
C PRO A 106 -35.12 11.63 6.29
N ALA A 107 -35.48 12.07 7.51
CA ALA A 107 -34.50 12.60 8.45
C ALA A 107 -33.52 11.52 8.92
N ALA A 108 -34.00 10.29 9.14
CA ALA A 108 -33.17 9.13 9.45
C ALA A 108 -32.06 8.92 8.43
N MET A 109 -32.45 8.79 7.16
CA MET A 109 -31.53 8.53 6.05
C MET A 109 -30.53 9.66 5.89
N ASN A 110 -31.00 10.91 6.00
CA ASN A 110 -30.13 12.07 5.90
C ASN A 110 -29.08 12.10 7.03
N SER A 111 -29.50 11.83 8.27
CA SER A 111 -28.58 11.76 9.41
C SER A 111 -27.53 10.67 9.23
N VAL A 112 -27.96 9.46 8.86
CA VAL A 112 -27.06 8.32 8.61
C VAL A 112 -26.06 8.63 7.52
N ASN A 113 -26.51 9.20 6.40
CA ASN A 113 -25.61 9.60 5.30
C ASN A 113 -24.61 10.66 5.74
N GLU A 114 -25.03 11.64 6.54
CA GLU A 114 -24.15 12.71 7.03
C GLU A 114 -23.09 12.17 8.02
N ILE A 115 -23.44 11.17 8.84
CA ILE A 115 -22.49 10.47 9.71
C ILE A 115 -21.54 9.61 8.87
N ALA A 116 -22.05 8.85 7.89
CA ALA A 116 -21.25 8.01 7.01
C ALA A 116 -20.22 8.82 6.20
N GLN A 117 -20.62 9.96 5.64
CA GLN A 117 -19.70 10.86 4.94
C GLN A 117 -18.60 11.39 5.86
N ARG A 118 -18.95 11.81 7.07
CA ARG A 118 -17.99 12.32 8.06
C ARG A 118 -17.02 11.24 8.52
N TYR A 119 -17.53 10.06 8.87
CA TYR A 119 -16.71 8.93 9.30
C TYR A 119 -15.75 8.48 8.19
N THR A 120 -16.24 8.45 6.95
CA THR A 120 -15.41 8.16 5.77
C THR A 120 -14.31 9.18 5.56
N ALA A 121 -14.61 10.48 5.74
CA ALA A 121 -13.60 11.52 5.64
C ALA A 121 -12.52 11.38 6.72
N MET A 122 -12.91 11.07 7.96
CA MET A 122 -11.97 10.79 9.06
C MET A 122 -11.09 9.58 8.74
N TRP A 123 -11.68 8.48 8.25
CA TRP A 123 -10.93 7.29 7.88
C TRP A 123 -9.96 7.55 6.73
N LYS A 124 -10.38 8.25 5.67
CA LYS A 124 -9.50 8.61 4.56
C LYS A 124 -8.34 9.50 5.01
N GLN A 125 -8.61 10.49 5.86
CA GLN A 125 -7.55 11.34 6.39
C GLN A 125 -6.55 10.54 7.22
N PHE A 126 -7.03 9.59 8.01
CA PHE A 126 -6.18 8.69 8.78
C PHE A 126 -5.37 7.74 7.89
N ASP A 127 -6.01 7.12 6.89
CA ASP A 127 -5.36 6.24 5.93
C ASP A 127 -4.31 6.99 5.10
N ASP A 128 -4.64 8.16 4.57
CA ASP A 128 -3.70 9.06 3.90
C ASP A 128 -2.53 9.42 4.84
N SER A 129 -2.81 9.74 6.11
CA SER A 129 -1.76 10.05 7.08
C SER A 129 -0.86 8.85 7.40
N GLN A 130 -1.41 7.63 7.38
CA GLN A 130 -0.62 6.40 7.52
C GLN A 130 0.15 6.07 6.24
N GLN A 131 -0.41 6.35 5.05
CA GLN A 131 0.30 6.28 3.77
C GLN A 131 1.41 7.31 3.66
N LEU A 132 1.30 8.45 4.34
CA LEU A 132 2.38 9.43 4.51
C LEU A 132 3.44 9.01 5.55
N ILE A 133 3.12 8.07 6.45
CA ILE A 133 4.06 7.48 7.42
C ILE A 133 4.69 6.19 6.87
N LEU A 134 4.04 5.53 5.93
CA LEU A 134 4.69 4.61 5.00
C LEU A 134 5.68 5.46 4.18
N PRO A 135 6.96 5.05 4.05
CA PRO A 135 7.89 5.77 3.19
C PRO A 135 7.26 5.92 1.81
N GLU A 136 7.32 7.14 1.26
CA GLU A 136 6.72 7.53 -0.02
C GLU A 136 6.68 6.34 -0.98
N ALA A 137 5.48 6.05 -1.49
CA ALA A 137 5.24 5.01 -2.46
C ALA A 137 6.32 5.06 -3.55
N VAL A 138 7.27 4.13 -3.43
CA VAL A 138 8.24 3.84 -4.47
C VAL A 138 7.39 3.46 -5.68
N GLU A 139 7.59 4.16 -6.79
CA GLU A 139 6.84 4.02 -8.05
C GLU A 139 6.36 2.58 -8.26
N GLU A 140 5.07 2.36 -8.56
CA GLU A 140 4.40 1.05 -8.60
C GLU A 140 5.10 -0.04 -9.45
N GLY A 141 6.09 0.32 -10.29
CA GLY A 141 6.99 -0.63 -10.97
C GLY A 141 8.10 -1.21 -10.08
N VAL A 142 8.62 -0.47 -9.11
CA VAL A 142 9.72 -0.87 -8.22
C VAL A 142 9.23 -1.84 -7.13
N ALA A 143 8.01 -1.63 -6.60
CA ALA A 143 7.43 -2.45 -5.54
C ALA A 143 7.17 -3.92 -5.94
N VAL A 144 6.84 -4.19 -7.21
CA VAL A 144 6.70 -5.57 -7.70
C VAL A 144 8.06 -6.26 -7.74
N ASN A 145 9.10 -5.55 -8.18
CA ASN A 145 10.46 -6.06 -8.25
C ASN A 145 11.04 -6.34 -6.86
N GLU A 146 10.77 -5.51 -5.85
CA GLU A 146 11.22 -5.73 -4.46
C GLU A 146 10.73 -7.05 -3.85
N VAL A 147 9.43 -7.34 -3.99
CA VAL A 147 8.86 -8.60 -3.49
C VAL A 147 9.46 -9.78 -4.26
N MET A 148 9.63 -9.66 -5.57
CA MET A 148 10.27 -10.69 -6.39
C MET A 148 11.71 -10.94 -5.95
N TYR A 149 12.52 -9.89 -5.77
CA TYR A 149 13.92 -10.00 -5.35
C TYR A 149 14.03 -10.64 -3.96
N SER A 150 13.10 -10.41 -3.04
CA SER A 150 13.10 -11.09 -1.74
C SER A 150 12.99 -12.61 -1.82
N LEU A 151 12.36 -13.13 -2.89
CA LEU A 151 12.09 -14.56 -3.11
C LEU A 151 13.15 -15.26 -3.99
N LEU A 152 13.97 -14.49 -4.72
CA LEU A 152 15.01 -15.03 -5.61
C LEU A 152 16.16 -15.66 -4.83
N SER A 153 16.74 -16.72 -5.40
CA SER A 153 18.02 -17.25 -4.95
C SER A 153 19.13 -16.23 -5.19
N GLU A 154 20.26 -16.34 -4.48
CA GLU A 154 21.41 -15.46 -4.72
C GLU A 154 21.92 -15.55 -6.16
N HIS A 155 21.88 -16.74 -6.77
CA HIS A 155 22.28 -16.94 -8.16
C HIS A 155 21.36 -16.20 -9.12
N ASP A 156 20.05 -16.25 -8.89
CA ASP A 156 19.06 -15.56 -9.73
C ASP A 156 19.20 -14.04 -9.60
N LYS A 157 19.43 -13.53 -8.38
CA LYS A 157 19.73 -12.11 -8.16
C LYS A 157 20.97 -11.65 -8.91
N LEU A 158 22.04 -12.45 -8.91
CA LEU A 158 23.25 -12.13 -9.67
C LEU A 158 23.01 -12.16 -11.19
N ASN A 159 22.17 -13.10 -11.66
CA ASN A 159 21.76 -13.14 -13.05
C ASN A 159 20.99 -11.89 -13.47
N GLU A 160 20.04 -11.44 -12.64
CA GLU A 160 19.27 -10.23 -12.96
C GLU A 160 20.14 -8.99 -12.91
N LEU A 161 21.04 -8.89 -11.92
CA LEU A 161 22.01 -7.80 -11.88
C LEU A 161 22.86 -7.75 -13.15
N SER A 162 23.29 -8.90 -13.66
CA SER A 162 24.03 -8.99 -14.93
C SER A 162 23.20 -8.48 -16.12
N GLN A 163 21.92 -8.83 -16.19
CA GLN A 163 21.03 -8.37 -17.26
C GLN A 163 20.80 -6.86 -17.19
N LEU A 164 20.61 -6.31 -15.99
CA LEU A 164 20.42 -4.88 -15.78
C LEU A 164 21.66 -4.07 -16.19
N ILE A 165 22.86 -4.57 -15.92
CA ILE A 165 24.10 -3.91 -16.35
C ILE A 165 24.22 -3.89 -17.88
N VAL A 166 23.87 -4.99 -18.55
CA VAL A 166 23.85 -5.05 -20.02
C VAL A 166 22.81 -4.08 -20.58
N ARG A 167 21.61 -4.05 -20.00
CA ARG A 167 20.53 -3.13 -20.38
C ARG A 167 20.94 -1.67 -20.20
N LEU A 168 21.59 -1.33 -19.08
CA LEU A 168 22.06 0.03 -18.78
C LEU A 168 23.10 0.48 -19.81
N ARG A 169 24.04 -0.40 -20.18
CA ARG A 169 25.04 -0.12 -21.22
C ARG A 169 24.40 0.13 -22.57
N PHE A 170 23.45 -0.72 -22.97
CA PHE A 170 22.71 -0.54 -24.22
C PHE A 170 21.96 0.80 -24.24
N ALA A 171 21.30 1.15 -23.13
CA ALA A 171 20.63 2.44 -22.99
C ALA A 171 21.60 3.63 -23.03
N SER A 172 22.81 3.47 -22.47
CA SER A 172 23.91 4.45 -22.54
C SER A 172 24.39 4.70 -23.97
N GLU A 173 24.63 3.63 -24.73
CA GLU A 173 25.06 3.69 -26.12
C GLU A 173 23.96 4.25 -27.05
N GLY A 174 22.70 3.92 -26.77
CA GLY A 174 21.53 4.43 -27.50
C GLY A 174 21.09 5.85 -27.12
N HIS A 175 21.76 6.49 -26.15
CA HIS A 175 21.38 7.79 -25.57
C HIS A 175 19.92 7.84 -25.05
N ASP A 176 19.36 6.70 -24.66
CA ASP A 176 18.02 6.60 -24.07
C ASP A 176 18.06 6.96 -22.58
N THR A 177 18.01 8.26 -22.30
CA THR A 177 18.10 8.77 -20.92
C THR A 177 16.96 8.31 -20.01
N GLN A 178 15.81 7.95 -20.57
CA GLN A 178 14.69 7.43 -19.78
C GLN A 178 15.00 5.99 -19.35
N LEU A 179 15.33 5.13 -20.31
CA LEU A 179 15.69 3.74 -20.05
C LEU A 179 16.92 3.61 -19.13
N GLN A 180 17.88 4.55 -19.25
CA GLN A 180 19.01 4.64 -18.33
C GLN A 180 18.53 4.84 -16.88
N ARG A 181 17.73 5.87 -16.60
CA ARG A 181 17.26 6.17 -15.24
C ARG A 181 16.47 4.99 -14.65
N GLU A 182 15.52 4.46 -15.40
CA GLU A 182 14.72 3.31 -14.98
C GLU A 182 15.61 2.10 -14.62
N THR A 183 16.63 1.82 -15.44
CA THR A 183 17.54 0.69 -15.18
C THR A 183 18.46 0.97 -13.98
N GLN A 184 18.88 2.23 -13.75
CA GLN A 184 19.69 2.60 -12.58
C GLN A 184 18.89 2.42 -11.28
N ASP A 185 17.63 2.84 -11.27
CA ASP A 185 16.73 2.68 -10.11
C ASP A 185 16.47 1.20 -9.81
N GLU A 186 16.32 0.38 -10.85
CA GLU A 186 16.17 -1.08 -10.72
C GLU A 186 17.44 -1.74 -10.13
N ILE A 187 18.63 -1.31 -10.57
CA ILE A 187 19.91 -1.77 -9.99
C ILE A 187 20.00 -1.40 -8.51
N HIS A 188 19.70 -0.13 -8.16
CA HIS A 188 19.73 0.33 -6.77
C HIS A 188 18.79 -0.47 -5.88
N THR A 189 17.62 -0.82 -6.39
CA THR A 189 16.63 -1.64 -5.69
C THR A 189 17.16 -3.07 -5.46
N LEU A 190 17.63 -3.74 -6.51
CA LEU A 190 18.11 -5.13 -6.45
C LEU A 190 19.30 -5.29 -5.49
N VAL A 191 20.21 -4.32 -5.48
CA VAL A 191 21.41 -4.31 -4.62
C VAL A 191 21.07 -4.44 -3.13
N ASN A 192 19.94 -3.87 -2.69
CA ASN A 192 19.50 -3.95 -1.29
C ASN A 192 19.16 -5.38 -0.83
N TYR A 193 18.94 -6.30 -1.77
CA TYR A 193 18.62 -7.71 -1.50
C TYR A 193 19.82 -8.64 -1.66
N LEU A 194 21.01 -8.09 -1.95
CA LEU A 194 22.24 -8.84 -2.09
C LEU A 194 23.03 -8.90 -0.76
N PRO A 195 23.74 -10.00 -0.48
CA PRO A 195 24.54 -10.14 0.74
C PRO A 195 25.69 -9.12 0.83
N ALA A 196 25.94 -8.62 2.03
CA ALA A 196 27.01 -7.64 2.29
C ALA A 196 28.43 -8.08 1.83
N ARG A 197 28.69 -9.40 1.77
CA ARG A 197 29.98 -9.96 1.31
C ARG A 197 30.32 -9.65 -0.15
N TYR A 198 29.34 -9.20 -0.94
CA TYR A 198 29.52 -8.79 -2.32
C TYR A 198 30.09 -7.38 -2.49
N ASP A 199 30.17 -6.59 -1.40
CA ASP A 199 30.79 -5.26 -1.40
C ASP A 199 30.14 -4.31 -2.43
N MET A 200 28.82 -4.21 -2.33
CA MET A 200 28.01 -3.46 -3.31
C MET A 200 28.29 -1.96 -3.30
N GLU A 201 28.84 -1.42 -2.19
CA GLU A 201 29.28 -0.04 -2.07
C GLU A 201 30.36 0.31 -3.10
N ARG A 202 31.28 -0.63 -3.37
CA ARG A 202 32.30 -0.47 -4.41
C ARG A 202 31.75 -0.77 -5.80
N PHE A 203 30.84 -1.73 -5.89
CA PHE A 203 30.33 -2.20 -7.18
C PHE A 203 29.41 -1.20 -7.86
N VAL A 204 28.43 -0.64 -7.15
CA VAL A 204 27.37 0.18 -7.74
C VAL A 204 27.92 1.38 -8.53
N PRO A 205 28.87 2.19 -8.00
CA PRO A 205 29.46 3.28 -8.77
C PRO A 205 30.10 2.83 -10.09
N LEU A 206 30.76 1.67 -10.09
CA LEU A 206 31.41 1.10 -11.28
C LEU A 206 30.38 0.56 -12.29
N ALA A 207 29.27 0.01 -11.80
CA ALA A 207 28.18 -0.49 -12.64
C ALA A 207 27.40 0.64 -13.32
N LEU A 208 27.29 1.79 -12.65
CA LEU A 208 26.60 2.98 -13.16
C LEU A 208 27.47 3.83 -14.11
N ASP A 209 28.79 3.76 -13.96
CA ASP A 209 29.74 4.36 -14.91
C ASP A 209 29.91 3.44 -16.13
N THR A 210 29.37 3.87 -17.27
CA THR A 210 29.39 3.11 -18.53
C THR A 210 30.66 3.34 -19.37
N SER A 211 31.71 3.95 -18.82
CA SER A 211 32.97 4.15 -19.53
C SER A 211 33.71 2.83 -19.83
N GLU A 212 34.61 2.86 -20.82
CA GLU A 212 35.43 1.69 -21.17
C GLU A 212 36.34 1.26 -20.01
N THR A 213 36.80 2.21 -19.19
CA THR A 213 37.69 1.96 -18.05
C THR A 213 37.00 1.16 -16.94
N THR A 214 35.75 1.50 -16.62
CA THR A 214 34.97 0.84 -15.55
C THR A 214 34.39 -0.50 -16.00
N THR A 215 34.15 -0.69 -17.29
CA THR A 215 33.63 -1.94 -17.86
C THR A 215 34.37 -3.19 -17.40
N LYS A 216 35.70 -3.16 -17.46
CA LYS A 216 36.52 -4.31 -17.06
C LYS A 216 36.46 -4.57 -15.56
N LEU A 217 36.42 -3.52 -14.75
CA LEU A 217 36.26 -3.63 -13.30
C LEU A 217 34.88 -4.22 -12.95
N THR A 218 33.81 -3.71 -13.56
CA THR A 218 32.44 -4.22 -13.34
C THR A 218 32.34 -5.70 -13.67
N GLN A 219 32.97 -6.17 -14.77
CA GLN A 219 33.03 -7.59 -15.09
C GLN A 219 33.77 -8.40 -14.01
N LEU A 220 34.94 -7.95 -13.56
CA LEU A 220 35.71 -8.66 -12.52
C LEU A 220 34.94 -8.74 -11.20
N TYR A 221 34.26 -7.67 -10.79
CA TYR A 221 33.41 -7.71 -9.61
C TYR A 221 32.20 -8.66 -9.78
N MET A 222 31.58 -8.73 -10.95
CA MET A 222 30.53 -9.73 -11.24
C MET A 222 31.07 -11.16 -11.10
N GLU A 223 32.23 -11.45 -11.70
CA GLU A 223 32.86 -12.77 -11.61
C GLU A 223 33.26 -13.12 -10.16
N ARG A 224 33.69 -12.13 -9.38
CA ARG A 224 33.97 -12.27 -7.95
C ARG A 224 32.71 -12.67 -7.19
N MET A 225 31.57 -12.01 -7.44
CA MET A 225 30.30 -12.31 -6.79
C MET A 225 29.82 -13.74 -7.11
N TYR A 226 29.92 -14.19 -8.37
CA TYR A 226 29.64 -15.58 -8.73
C TYR A 226 30.59 -16.57 -8.04
N GLY A 227 31.88 -16.25 -7.95
CA GLY A 227 32.86 -17.06 -7.22
C GLY A 227 32.50 -17.20 -5.75
N LEU A 228 32.10 -16.11 -5.10
CA LEU A 228 31.62 -16.11 -3.71
C LEU A 228 30.32 -16.90 -3.53
N SER A 229 29.36 -16.76 -4.45
CA SER A 229 28.11 -17.53 -4.44
C SER A 229 28.34 -19.04 -4.53
N ASN A 230 29.37 -19.46 -5.29
CA ASN A 230 29.72 -20.87 -5.49
C ASN A 230 30.72 -21.41 -4.45
N GLY A 231 31.22 -20.56 -3.54
CA GLY A 231 32.24 -20.95 -2.56
C GLY A 231 33.64 -21.21 -3.13
N ASP A 232 33.95 -20.73 -4.34
CA ASP A 232 35.25 -20.93 -5.00
C ASP A 232 36.28 -19.88 -4.53
N THR A 233 36.89 -20.14 -3.37
CA THR A 233 37.82 -19.22 -2.72
C THR A 233 39.10 -18.97 -3.52
N ASP A 234 39.54 -19.94 -4.33
CA ASP A 234 40.77 -19.79 -5.12
C ASP A 234 40.54 -18.91 -6.34
N ARG A 235 39.37 -19.02 -6.99
CA ARG A 235 38.98 -18.12 -8.07
C ARG A 235 38.78 -16.69 -7.56
N VAL A 236 38.08 -16.52 -6.43
CA VAL A 236 37.88 -15.20 -5.82
C VAL A 236 39.22 -14.53 -5.51
N ARG A 237 40.20 -15.27 -4.96
CA ARG A 237 41.54 -14.73 -4.66
C ARG A 237 42.28 -14.24 -5.92
N ARG A 238 42.18 -14.97 -7.05
CA ARG A 238 42.80 -14.52 -8.31
C ARG A 238 42.15 -13.24 -8.82
N ILE A 239 40.83 -13.18 -8.81
CA ILE A 239 40.07 -12.00 -9.24
C ILE A 239 40.39 -10.78 -8.35
N ASP A 240 40.50 -10.97 -7.03
CA ASP A 240 40.87 -9.89 -6.10
C ASP A 240 42.25 -9.27 -6.43
N LEU A 241 43.21 -10.09 -6.91
CA LEU A 241 44.52 -9.59 -7.34
C LEU A 241 44.42 -8.78 -8.63
N GLU A 242 43.59 -9.24 -9.58
CA GLU A 242 43.36 -8.52 -10.84
C GLU A 242 42.65 -7.18 -10.62
N ILE A 243 41.62 -7.15 -9.75
CA ILE A 243 40.93 -5.92 -9.35
C ILE A 243 41.93 -4.92 -8.75
N LYS A 244 42.75 -5.36 -7.78
CA LYS A 244 43.76 -4.49 -7.15
C LYS A 244 44.78 -3.95 -8.13
N ALA A 245 45.20 -4.74 -9.11
CA ALA A 245 46.15 -4.31 -10.13
C ALA A 245 45.58 -3.17 -11.00
N ILE A 246 44.29 -3.25 -11.34
CA ILE A 246 43.60 -2.22 -12.13
C ILE A 246 43.33 -0.98 -11.27
N GLU A 247 42.79 -1.14 -10.06
CA GLU A 247 42.52 -0.03 -9.14
C GLU A 247 43.79 0.73 -8.74
N GLY A 248 44.93 0.04 -8.61
CA GLY A 248 46.22 0.66 -8.32
C GLY A 248 46.91 1.35 -9.50
N SER A 249 46.34 1.24 -10.71
CA SER A 249 46.87 1.85 -11.95
C SER A 249 46.08 3.09 -12.39
N VAL A 250 45.02 3.46 -11.66
CA VAL A 250 44.14 4.61 -11.90
C VAL A 250 44.45 5.73 -10.91
#